data_AF-A0A842R541-F1
#
_entry.id   AF-A0A842R541-F1
#
_cell.length_a   1.000
_cell.length_b   1.000
_cell.length_c   1.000
_cell.angle_alpha   90.00
_cell.angle_beta   90.00
_cell.angle_gamma   90.00
#
_symmetry.space_group_name_H-M   'P 1'
#
loop_
_entity.id
_entity.type
_entity.pdbx_description
1 polymer ?
#
loop_
_entity_poly.entity_id
_entity_poly.type
_entity_poly.pdbx_seq_one_letter_code
_entity_poly.pdbx_strand_id
1 'polypeptide(L)'
;MRLVEKGWMELKEEVIDADKCCQCGNCTAVCDAIRMTVHGPIADSDLCQERPTCKDGLGTCYNLCPRTRDNPISPHLLDSWVNGVSGMLESNPFHHEIQVFAVRAVPRDRFPIIGGAGSIRALLLAGIKEEIIDGIVHSSTLSGVQEVLDTEAELLNDGRQFQLPYAPNNILLDAVSNGYQDLAVIGSGCEIQALRHAQNHPILDFELHELVRLAIGCFCFFKPRPDRLNQLLNGNQDKQEITRIIKEPGSFHYQIEEGGTSRRIRARTFIDASKGTCPSCMDHVGNLADISIGQIDAMVGWDMVIIRSQVGRDVLEAAKKHRFVEVREVHGVIEDLMLEITRNRIKFLSIQEIDIVGPKVKHFWFKSPRILSRYSPGQFIVVWLPGVDFLPMTISAIDQDRFRISVKLVGEGTKMLFEMHEGEEVGIRGPYGTGWDLTGD
;
A
#
# COMPACT_ATOMS: atom_id res chain seq x y z
N MET A 1 -18.64 19.42 10.63
CA MET A 1 -17.86 18.28 11.14
C MET A 1 -17.45 18.62 12.57
N ARG A 2 -17.50 17.72 13.56
CA ARG A 2 -17.13 18.02 14.97
C ARG A 2 -15.88 17.23 15.33
N LEU A 3 -14.90 17.87 15.98
CA LEU A 3 -13.73 17.18 16.52
C LEU A 3 -14.14 16.19 17.62
N VAL A 4 -13.39 15.11 17.72
CA VAL A 4 -13.57 14.08 18.74
C VAL A 4 -12.70 14.43 19.95
N GLU A 5 -13.30 14.45 21.13
CA GLU A 5 -12.65 14.70 22.43
C GLU A 5 -11.88 13.45 22.89
N LYS A 6 -10.83 13.13 22.13
CA LYS A 6 -9.92 12.01 22.32
C LYS A 6 -8.50 12.46 21.99
N GLY A 7 -7.53 11.85 22.65
CA GLY A 7 -6.11 12.19 22.58
C GLY A 7 -5.21 11.02 22.22
N TRP A 8 -3.96 11.14 22.68
CA TRP A 8 -2.93 10.14 22.47
C TRP A 8 -3.31 8.78 23.05
N MET A 9 -3.92 8.74 24.25
CA MET A 9 -4.27 7.49 24.93
C MET A 9 -5.25 6.66 24.10
N GLU A 10 -6.31 7.27 23.57
CA GLU A 10 -7.28 6.59 22.72
C GLU A 10 -6.69 6.26 21.35
N LEU A 11 -5.80 7.11 20.80
CA LEU A 11 -5.09 6.77 19.56
C LEU A 11 -4.23 5.52 19.76
N LYS A 12 -3.53 5.45 20.89
CA LYS A 12 -2.70 4.32 21.26
C LYS A 12 -3.54 3.06 21.38
N GLU A 13 -4.61 3.08 22.17
CA GLU A 13 -5.48 1.92 22.39
C GLU A 13 -6.20 1.48 21.11
N GLU A 14 -6.90 2.40 20.44
CA GLU A 14 -7.85 2.06 19.36
C GLU A 14 -7.17 1.79 18.01
N VAL A 15 -5.95 2.32 17.81
CA VAL A 15 -5.24 2.27 16.53
C VAL A 15 -3.88 1.60 16.62
N ILE A 16 -3.02 1.99 17.58
CA ILE A 16 -1.64 1.48 17.64
C ILE A 16 -1.62 0.05 18.20
N ASP A 17 -2.17 -0.14 19.40
CA ASP A 17 -2.23 -1.41 20.11
C ASP A 17 -3.16 -2.40 19.40
N ALA A 18 -4.19 -1.88 18.72
CA ALA A 18 -5.08 -2.64 17.84
C ALA A 18 -4.47 -2.98 16.45
N ASP A 19 -3.19 -2.66 16.22
CA ASP A 19 -2.44 -2.91 14.98
C ASP A 19 -3.07 -2.35 13.69
N LYS A 20 -3.79 -1.23 13.82
CA LYS A 20 -4.37 -0.50 12.69
C LYS A 20 -3.47 0.60 12.14
N CYS A 21 -2.46 1.01 12.91
CA CYS A 21 -1.56 2.08 12.54
C CYS A 21 -0.83 1.77 11.23
N CYS A 22 -0.97 2.65 10.24
CA CYS A 22 -0.25 2.53 8.97
C CYS A 22 1.14 3.17 9.00
N GLN A 23 1.62 3.65 10.15
CA GLN A 23 2.93 4.31 10.31
C GLN A 23 3.16 5.38 9.25
N CYS A 24 2.20 6.30 9.07
CA CYS A 24 2.29 7.38 8.08
C CYS A 24 3.14 8.57 8.54
N GLY A 25 3.23 8.82 9.84
CA GLY A 25 3.96 9.95 10.39
C GLY A 25 3.13 11.23 10.58
N ASN A 26 1.83 11.25 10.28
CA ASN A 26 1.02 12.48 10.49
C ASN A 26 1.02 12.95 11.95
N CYS A 27 0.92 12.02 12.90
CA CYS A 27 0.86 12.37 14.32
C CYS A 27 2.17 12.98 14.84
N THR A 28 3.30 12.56 14.28
CA THR A 28 4.63 13.06 14.64
C THR A 28 4.95 14.35 13.89
N ALA A 29 4.46 14.49 12.66
CA ALA A 29 4.58 15.72 11.86
C ALA A 29 3.93 16.96 12.50
N VAL A 30 3.01 16.77 13.44
CA VAL A 30 2.26 17.88 14.07
C VAL A 30 2.49 17.98 15.58
N CYS A 31 3.33 17.12 16.15
CA CYS A 31 3.48 17.03 17.60
C CYS A 31 4.87 16.51 18.01
N ASP A 32 5.70 17.41 18.53
CA ASP A 32 7.04 17.10 19.05
C ASP A 32 7.05 16.18 20.28
N ALA A 33 5.88 16.00 20.92
CA ALA A 33 5.72 15.07 22.03
C ALA A 33 5.54 13.61 21.56
N ILE A 34 5.50 13.35 20.25
CA ILE A 34 5.37 12.02 19.67
C ILE A 34 6.53 11.83 18.70
N ARG A 35 7.27 10.72 18.85
CA ARG A 35 8.27 10.31 17.86
C ARG A 35 7.91 9.01 17.18
N MET A 36 8.36 8.84 15.95
CA MET A 36 8.22 7.60 15.21
C MET A 36 9.35 6.62 15.59
N THR A 37 8.99 5.39 15.97
CA THR A 37 9.94 4.27 16.15
C THR A 37 9.57 3.14 15.23
N VAL A 38 10.47 2.18 14.98
CA VAL A 38 10.19 0.98 14.16
C VAL A 38 8.93 0.20 14.56
N HIS A 39 8.48 0.33 15.81
CA HIS A 39 7.25 -0.29 16.35
C HIS A 39 5.99 0.58 16.17
N GLY A 40 6.12 1.79 15.63
CA GLY A 40 5.08 2.80 15.54
C GLY A 40 5.40 4.06 16.34
N PRO A 41 4.48 5.03 16.33
CA PRO A 41 4.65 6.25 17.10
C PRO A 41 4.57 5.94 18.60
N ILE A 42 5.35 6.66 19.40
CA ILE A 42 5.32 6.62 20.86
C ILE A 42 5.30 8.06 21.39
N ALA A 43 4.68 8.27 22.55
CA ALA A 43 4.77 9.54 23.25
C ALA A 43 6.07 9.61 24.05
N ASP A 44 6.77 10.74 23.92
CA ASP A 44 8.01 11.04 24.65
C ASP A 44 7.78 11.93 25.89
N SER A 45 6.52 12.18 26.25
CA SER A 45 6.14 12.98 27.41
C SER A 45 5.13 12.28 28.29
N ASP A 46 5.34 12.37 29.62
CA ASP A 46 4.37 11.92 30.63
C ASP A 46 3.07 12.71 30.55
N LEU A 47 3.11 13.93 30.02
CA LEU A 47 1.94 14.77 29.80
C LEU A 47 0.89 14.05 28.94
N CYS A 48 1.31 13.30 27.91
CA CYS A 48 0.41 12.52 27.05
C CYS A 48 -0.23 11.31 27.75
N GLN A 49 0.29 10.92 28.92
CA GLN A 49 -0.20 9.81 29.75
C GLN A 49 -1.15 10.28 30.85
N GLU A 50 -1.02 11.53 31.31
CA GLU A 50 -1.80 12.07 32.44
C GLU A 50 -3.08 12.83 32.03
N ARG A 51 -3.11 13.45 30.84
CA ARG A 51 -4.29 14.07 30.20
C ARG A 51 -4.12 14.06 28.66
N PRO A 52 -5.18 14.14 27.85
CA PRO A 52 -5.03 14.54 26.45
C PRO A 52 -4.34 15.92 26.43
N THR A 53 -3.07 15.96 26.05
CA THR A 53 -2.18 17.14 26.01
C THR A 53 -2.64 18.27 25.11
N CYS A 54 -3.76 18.08 24.44
CA CYS A 54 -4.27 19.00 23.46
C CYS A 54 -5.31 19.91 24.10
N LYS A 55 -5.32 21.17 23.67
CA LYS A 55 -6.24 22.21 24.13
C LYS A 55 -7.67 21.65 24.18
N ASP A 56 -8.29 21.69 25.35
CA ASP A 56 -9.68 21.26 25.59
C ASP A 56 -9.97 19.78 25.29
N GLY A 57 -8.97 18.88 25.39
CA GLY A 57 -9.16 17.43 25.20
C GLY A 57 -9.22 16.97 23.73
N LEU A 58 -8.96 17.88 22.79
CA LEU A 58 -9.07 17.63 21.35
C LEU A 58 -7.72 17.24 20.75
N GLY A 59 -7.38 15.95 20.81
CA GLY A 59 -6.13 15.41 20.30
C GLY A 59 -5.92 15.61 18.80
N THR A 60 -4.97 16.46 18.39
CA THR A 60 -4.62 16.62 16.97
C THR A 60 -4.17 15.29 16.36
N CYS A 61 -3.35 14.51 17.09
CA CYS A 61 -2.88 13.20 16.65
C CYS A 61 -4.02 12.20 16.42
N TYR A 62 -5.06 12.22 17.27
CA TYR A 62 -6.25 11.37 17.12
C TYR A 62 -7.08 11.81 15.91
N ASN A 63 -7.38 13.11 15.83
CA ASN A 63 -8.26 13.65 14.80
C ASN A 63 -7.63 13.65 13.39
N LEU A 64 -6.29 13.69 13.26
CA LEU A 64 -5.57 13.51 11.98
C LEU A 64 -5.30 12.06 11.58
N CYS A 65 -5.59 11.11 12.46
CA CYS A 65 -5.35 9.72 12.12
C CYS A 65 -6.51 9.21 11.25
N PRO A 66 -6.28 8.79 9.99
CA PRO A 66 -7.34 8.30 9.12
C PRO A 66 -7.89 6.93 9.56
N ARG A 67 -7.31 6.33 10.60
CA ARG A 67 -7.63 4.98 11.10
C ARG A 67 -8.45 4.98 12.38
N THR A 68 -8.82 6.16 12.90
CA THR A 68 -9.73 6.26 14.04
C THR A 68 -11.15 5.89 13.62
N ARG A 69 -11.89 5.29 14.55
CA ARG A 69 -13.26 4.81 14.29
C ARG A 69 -14.21 5.97 14.04
N ASP A 70 -14.03 7.04 14.80
CA ASP A 70 -14.88 8.23 14.77
C ASP A 70 -14.38 9.26 13.74
N ASN A 71 -13.51 8.85 12.81
CA ASN A 71 -13.01 9.71 11.75
C ASN A 71 -14.18 10.23 10.89
N PRO A 72 -14.42 11.55 10.90
CA PRO A 72 -15.57 12.09 10.18
C PRO A 72 -15.34 12.22 8.67
N ILE A 73 -14.10 12.03 8.21
CA ILE A 73 -13.72 12.08 6.79
C ILE A 73 -13.67 10.64 6.26
N SER A 74 -14.75 10.20 5.63
CA SER A 74 -14.78 8.89 4.96
C SER A 74 -13.85 8.87 3.74
N PRO A 75 -13.34 7.69 3.31
CA PRO A 75 -12.57 7.56 2.08
C PRO A 75 -13.29 8.11 0.83
N HIS A 76 -14.62 7.97 0.76
CA HIS A 76 -15.42 8.51 -0.35
C HIS A 76 -15.47 10.05 -0.35
N LEU A 77 -15.59 10.65 0.84
CA LEU A 77 -15.56 12.11 0.97
C LEU A 77 -14.17 12.65 0.61
N LEU A 78 -13.12 11.98 1.08
CA LEU A 78 -11.74 12.35 0.78
C LEU A 78 -11.44 12.26 -0.72
N ASP A 79 -11.88 11.19 -1.38
CA ASP A 79 -11.77 11.03 -2.83
C ASP A 79 -12.48 12.16 -3.58
N SER A 80 -13.69 12.54 -3.16
CA SER A 80 -14.42 13.66 -3.76
C SER A 80 -13.71 15.00 -3.58
N TRP A 81 -13.06 15.24 -2.45
CA TRP A 81 -12.31 16.48 -2.20
C TRP A 81 -11.01 16.54 -3.00
N VAL A 82 -10.28 15.43 -3.07
CA VAL A 82 -8.98 15.37 -3.75
C VAL A 82 -9.13 15.34 -5.27
N ASN A 83 -10.06 14.53 -5.78
CA ASN A 83 -10.21 14.28 -7.22
C ASN A 83 -11.36 15.08 -7.86
N GLY A 84 -12.21 15.76 -7.09
CA GLY A 84 -13.34 16.54 -7.61
C GLY A 84 -14.45 15.70 -8.25
N VAL A 85 -14.43 14.38 -8.09
CA VAL A 85 -15.43 13.44 -8.64
C VAL A 85 -16.26 12.84 -7.51
N SER A 86 -17.59 12.93 -7.65
CA SER A 86 -18.53 12.31 -6.72
C SER A 86 -18.60 10.79 -6.95
N GLY A 87 -17.76 10.05 -6.23
CA GLY A 87 -17.91 8.61 -6.03
C GLY A 87 -16.90 7.75 -6.78
N MET A 88 -16.51 6.66 -6.13
CA MET A 88 -15.77 5.57 -6.78
C MET A 88 -16.64 5.00 -7.89
N LEU A 89 -16.34 5.32 -9.15
CA LEU A 89 -17.04 4.72 -10.29
C LEU A 89 -16.76 3.22 -10.23
N GLU A 90 -17.78 2.39 -9.94
CA GLU A 90 -17.62 0.93 -9.93
C GLU A 90 -17.13 0.38 -11.27
N SER A 91 -17.39 1.12 -12.36
CA SER A 91 -16.91 0.85 -13.71
C SER A 91 -15.45 1.23 -13.94
N ASN A 92 -14.89 2.18 -13.18
CA ASN A 92 -13.46 2.52 -13.23
C ASN A 92 -12.73 1.80 -12.08
N PRO A 93 -11.94 0.77 -12.39
CA PRO A 93 -11.26 0.03 -11.35
C PRO A 93 -10.07 0.76 -10.71
N PHE A 94 -9.59 1.87 -11.28
CA PHE A 94 -8.62 2.76 -10.63
C PHE A 94 -9.30 3.93 -9.90
N HIS A 95 -10.65 3.91 -9.84
CA HIS A 95 -11.57 4.93 -9.32
C HIS A 95 -11.51 6.26 -10.09
N HIS A 96 -10.33 6.86 -10.18
CA HIS A 96 -10.06 8.11 -10.89
C HIS A 96 -8.69 8.04 -11.58
N GLU A 97 -8.65 8.05 -12.91
CA GLU A 97 -7.41 8.31 -13.65
C GLU A 97 -7.65 9.33 -14.74
N ILE A 98 -6.58 10.06 -15.07
CA ILE A 98 -6.53 10.88 -16.27
C ILE A 98 -5.94 10.03 -17.41
N GLN A 99 -4.78 9.40 -17.18
CA GLN A 99 -4.08 8.57 -18.17
C GLN A 99 -3.21 7.50 -17.50
N VAL A 100 -2.98 6.38 -18.20
CA VAL A 100 -2.09 5.30 -17.78
C VAL A 100 -0.98 5.10 -18.82
N PHE A 101 0.26 4.98 -18.35
CA PHE A 101 1.44 4.81 -19.18
C PHE A 101 2.33 3.68 -18.67
N ALA A 102 3.12 3.10 -19.57
CA ALA A 102 4.35 2.41 -19.24
C ALA A 102 5.49 3.43 -19.22
N VAL A 103 6.24 3.51 -18.13
CA VAL A 103 7.36 4.45 -17.98
C VAL A 103 8.63 3.70 -17.58
N ARG A 104 9.77 4.14 -18.12
CA ARG A 104 11.08 3.60 -17.78
C ARG A 104 12.14 4.69 -17.78
N ALA A 105 12.91 4.78 -16.70
CA ALA A 105 14.01 5.75 -16.61
C ALA A 105 15.14 5.51 -17.63
N VAL A 106 15.70 6.61 -18.15
CA VAL A 106 16.82 6.65 -19.09
C VAL A 106 17.71 7.90 -18.84
N PRO A 107 19.04 7.83 -19.03
CA PRO A 107 19.79 6.61 -19.29
C PRO A 107 19.89 5.76 -18.00
N ARG A 108 19.90 4.43 -18.15
CA ARG A 108 19.71 3.49 -17.03
C ARG A 108 20.86 3.48 -16.02
N ASP A 109 22.05 3.83 -16.47
CA ASP A 109 23.26 4.00 -15.66
C ASP A 109 23.14 5.19 -14.70
N ARG A 110 22.49 6.28 -15.14
CA ARG A 110 22.20 7.44 -14.30
C ARG A 110 21.11 7.19 -13.28
N PHE A 111 20.10 6.40 -13.63
CA PHE A 111 18.97 6.05 -12.76
C PHE A 111 19.01 4.56 -12.43
N PRO A 112 19.92 4.13 -11.55
CA PRO A 112 20.04 2.72 -11.22
C PRO A 112 18.70 2.22 -10.66
N ILE A 113 18.29 1.03 -11.09
CA ILE A 113 17.04 0.37 -10.67
C ILE A 113 17.24 -0.22 -9.26
N ILE A 114 17.61 0.63 -8.31
CA ILE A 114 17.76 0.27 -6.90
C ILE A 114 16.34 0.13 -6.33
N GLY A 115 15.93 -1.12 -6.07
CA GLY A 115 14.63 -1.42 -5.48
C GLY A 115 13.43 -0.96 -6.33
N GLY A 116 13.53 -1.01 -7.66
CA GLY A 116 12.44 -0.65 -8.57
C GLY A 116 12.16 0.85 -8.71
N ALA A 117 12.97 1.73 -8.12
CA ALA A 117 12.66 3.16 -8.02
C ALA A 117 13.30 4.06 -9.12
N GLY A 118 13.80 3.48 -10.21
CA GLY A 118 14.47 4.24 -11.27
C GLY A 118 13.58 5.34 -11.86
N SER A 119 12.33 4.99 -12.23
CA SER A 119 11.37 5.95 -12.79
C SER A 119 10.91 6.98 -11.76
N ILE A 120 10.81 6.62 -10.47
CA ILE A 120 10.50 7.58 -9.40
C ILE A 120 11.58 8.66 -9.31
N ARG A 121 12.86 8.27 -9.28
CA ARG A 121 13.99 9.22 -9.27
C ARG A 121 14.00 10.12 -10.51
N ALA A 122 13.72 9.56 -11.68
CA ALA A 122 13.66 10.32 -12.92
C ALA A 122 12.54 11.39 -12.90
N LEU A 123 11.36 11.04 -12.38
CA LEU A 123 10.24 11.97 -12.22
C LEU A 123 10.56 13.06 -11.19
N LEU A 124 11.09 12.69 -10.03
CA LEU A 124 11.48 13.64 -8.98
C LEU A 124 12.57 14.62 -9.45
N LEU A 125 13.59 14.12 -10.15
CA LEU A 125 14.64 14.98 -10.72
C LEU A 125 14.07 15.97 -11.75
N ALA A 126 13.10 15.53 -12.55
CA ALA A 126 12.42 16.43 -13.49
C ALA A 126 11.60 17.50 -12.75
N GLY A 127 10.94 17.13 -11.65
CA GLY A 127 10.24 18.07 -10.77
C GLY A 127 11.16 19.15 -10.20
N ILE A 128 12.34 18.76 -9.68
CA ILE A 128 13.36 19.72 -9.19
C ILE A 128 13.83 20.64 -10.32
N LYS A 129 14.15 20.07 -11.51
CA LYS A 129 14.70 20.87 -12.62
C LYS A 129 13.73 21.87 -13.24
N GLU A 130 12.43 21.63 -13.13
CA GLU A 130 11.40 22.57 -13.59
C GLU A 130 10.80 23.38 -12.42
N GLU A 131 11.42 23.34 -11.23
CA GLU A 131 10.97 24.09 -10.04
C GLU A 131 9.51 23.79 -9.66
N ILE A 132 9.03 22.58 -9.97
CA ILE A 132 7.70 22.09 -9.54
C ILE A 132 7.75 21.69 -8.06
N ILE A 133 8.90 21.21 -7.61
CA ILE A 133 9.19 20.85 -6.24
C ILE A 133 10.56 21.39 -5.84
N ASP A 134 10.72 21.75 -4.57
CA ASP A 134 11.97 22.25 -3.99
C ASP A 134 12.57 21.29 -2.94
N GLY A 135 11.82 20.28 -2.50
CA GLY A 135 12.31 19.26 -1.57
C GLY A 135 11.54 17.94 -1.67
N ILE A 136 12.22 16.85 -1.36
CA ILE A 136 11.65 15.50 -1.38
C ILE A 136 11.71 14.91 0.02
N VAL A 137 10.55 14.72 0.65
CA VAL A 137 10.46 14.04 1.93
C VAL A 137 10.59 12.53 1.70
N HIS A 138 11.77 12.00 2.04
CA HIS A 138 12.08 10.59 1.88
C HIS A 138 12.31 9.90 3.22
N SER A 139 11.84 8.66 3.31
CA SER A 139 12.07 7.81 4.47
C SER A 139 12.43 6.39 4.04
N SER A 140 13.50 5.84 4.62
CA SER A 140 13.84 4.42 4.47
C SER A 140 13.14 3.58 5.53
N THR A 141 12.64 2.42 5.11
CA THR A 141 12.04 1.40 5.97
C THR A 141 12.97 0.83 7.02
N LEU A 142 14.29 1.05 6.89
CA LEU A 142 15.30 0.16 7.45
C LEU A 142 16.27 0.88 8.40
N SER A 143 16.59 2.14 8.12
CA SER A 143 17.43 2.97 9.00
C SER A 143 16.63 3.80 10.01
N GLY A 144 15.34 4.03 9.74
CA GLY A 144 14.53 5.01 10.49
C GLY A 144 14.98 6.46 10.29
N VAL A 145 16.00 6.69 9.45
CA VAL A 145 16.52 8.01 9.10
C VAL A 145 15.64 8.61 8.00
N GLN A 146 15.21 9.84 8.23
CA GLN A 146 14.41 10.62 7.30
C GLN A 146 15.14 11.92 7.02
N GLU A 147 15.20 12.30 5.75
CA GLU A 147 15.89 13.49 5.27
C GLU A 147 15.08 14.09 4.13
N VAL A 148 15.26 15.39 3.92
CA VAL A 148 14.80 16.05 2.70
C VAL A 148 15.93 15.97 1.67
N LEU A 149 15.61 15.46 0.48
CA LEU A 149 16.52 15.49 -0.66
C LEU A 149 16.11 16.66 -1.56
N ASP A 150 17.03 17.56 -1.88
CA ASP A 150 16.72 18.73 -2.71
C ASP A 150 17.68 18.92 -3.89
N THR A 151 18.80 18.20 -3.90
CA THR A 151 19.75 18.23 -5.01
C THR A 151 19.71 16.98 -5.89
N GLU A 152 20.13 17.15 -7.15
CA GLU A 152 20.35 16.02 -8.06
C GLU A 152 21.32 14.99 -7.49
N ALA A 153 22.42 15.46 -6.86
CA ALA A 153 23.45 14.59 -6.32
C ALA A 153 22.91 13.75 -5.15
N GLU A 154 22.16 14.35 -4.23
CA GLU A 154 21.51 13.62 -3.14
C GLU A 154 20.52 12.59 -3.67
N LEU A 155 19.61 13.00 -4.56
CA LEU A 155 18.58 12.10 -5.09
C LEU A 155 19.15 10.90 -5.86
N LEU A 156 20.20 11.11 -6.65
CA LEU A 156 20.81 10.05 -7.46
C LEU A 156 21.76 9.15 -6.66
N ASN A 157 22.42 9.67 -5.62
CA ASN A 157 23.30 8.90 -4.76
C ASN A 157 22.56 8.23 -3.60
N ASP A 158 21.31 8.61 -3.35
CA ASP A 158 20.47 7.97 -2.34
C ASP A 158 20.25 6.48 -2.68
N GLY A 159 20.78 5.59 -1.83
CA GLY A 159 20.65 4.14 -2.01
C GLY A 159 19.35 3.54 -1.48
N ARG A 160 18.45 4.33 -0.89
CA ARG A 160 17.21 3.88 -0.25
C ARG A 160 16.13 3.55 -1.28
N GLN A 161 15.19 2.68 -0.90
CA GLN A 161 14.10 2.21 -1.76
C GLN A 161 12.84 3.07 -1.58
N PHE A 162 12.39 3.74 -2.65
CA PHE A 162 11.17 4.58 -2.62
C PHE A 162 9.85 3.79 -2.59
N GLN A 163 9.84 2.51 -2.99
CA GLN A 163 8.62 1.70 -3.12
C GLN A 163 8.10 1.14 -1.78
N LEU A 164 8.91 1.19 -0.72
CA LEU A 164 8.54 0.78 0.63
C LEU A 164 8.87 1.90 1.64
N PRO A 165 8.28 3.10 1.51
CA PRO A 165 8.63 4.23 2.37
C PRO A 165 8.26 3.95 3.83
N TYR A 166 8.69 4.76 4.79
CA TYR A 166 8.41 4.51 6.19
C TYR A 166 8.15 5.78 6.98
N ALA A 167 6.89 5.99 7.38
CA ALA A 167 6.45 7.26 7.94
C ALA A 167 6.82 8.45 7.05
N PRO A 168 6.37 8.46 5.78
CA PRO A 168 6.77 9.47 4.80
C PRO A 168 6.31 10.90 5.13
N ASN A 169 5.44 11.08 6.12
CA ASN A 169 4.97 12.41 6.52
C ASN A 169 5.70 12.94 7.77
N ASN A 170 6.56 12.14 8.41
CA ASN A 170 7.04 12.40 9.78
C ASN A 170 7.94 13.64 9.92
N ILE A 171 8.73 14.01 8.91
CA ILE A 171 9.60 15.21 8.93
C ILE A 171 9.03 16.41 8.16
N LEU A 172 7.72 16.44 7.89
CA LEU A 172 7.13 17.58 7.18
C LEU A 172 7.38 18.90 7.91
N LEU A 173 7.22 18.93 9.24
CA LEU A 173 7.44 20.14 10.04
C LEU A 173 8.89 20.61 10.00
N ASP A 174 9.83 19.68 10.06
CA ASP A 174 11.25 19.98 9.95
C ASP A 174 11.57 20.54 8.56
N ALA A 175 11.04 19.94 7.49
CA ALA A 175 11.23 20.42 6.14
C ALA A 175 10.76 21.87 5.99
N VAL A 176 9.52 22.16 6.40
CA VAL A 176 8.96 23.51 6.30
C VAL A 176 9.72 24.51 7.17
N SER A 177 10.16 24.10 8.36
CA SER A 177 11.00 24.94 9.24
C SER A 177 12.37 25.26 8.63
N ASN A 178 12.88 24.42 7.73
CA ASN A 178 14.10 24.66 6.96
C ASN A 178 13.87 25.42 5.64
N GLY A 179 12.63 25.85 5.36
CA GLY A 179 12.31 26.78 4.29
C GLY A 179 11.76 26.15 2.99
N TYR A 180 11.52 24.84 2.94
CA TYR A 180 10.89 24.20 1.79
C TYR A 180 9.39 24.51 1.70
N GLN A 181 8.88 24.69 0.49
CA GLN A 181 7.50 25.13 0.22
C GLN A 181 6.74 24.25 -0.80
N ASP A 182 7.45 23.58 -1.71
CA ASP A 182 6.87 22.73 -2.74
C ASP A 182 7.41 21.31 -2.60
N LEU A 183 6.93 20.62 -1.57
CA LEU A 183 7.43 19.30 -1.18
C LEU A 183 6.83 18.17 -2.03
N ALA A 184 7.68 17.18 -2.35
CA ALA A 184 7.26 15.87 -2.82
C ALA A 184 7.22 14.86 -1.67
N VAL A 185 6.13 14.12 -1.55
CA VAL A 185 5.97 13.00 -0.61
C VAL A 185 5.77 11.70 -1.40
N ILE A 186 6.50 10.66 -1.01
CA ILE A 186 6.38 9.31 -1.60
C ILE A 186 5.83 8.35 -0.55
N GLY A 187 4.67 7.77 -0.83
CA GLY A 187 3.93 6.91 0.11
C GLY A 187 3.26 5.74 -0.60
N SER A 188 2.92 4.69 0.16
CA SER A 188 1.91 3.71 -0.28
C SER A 188 0.50 4.31 -0.15
N GLY A 189 -0.52 3.67 -0.74
CA GLY A 189 -1.89 4.20 -0.74
C GLY A 189 -2.41 4.61 0.65
N CYS A 190 -2.14 3.80 1.69
CA CYS A 190 -2.53 4.15 3.07
C CYS A 190 -1.82 5.37 3.66
N GLU A 191 -0.60 5.67 3.22
CA GLU A 191 0.19 6.81 3.69
C GLU A 191 -0.19 8.09 2.93
N ILE A 192 -0.47 7.97 1.62
CA ILE A 192 -1.02 9.07 0.82
C ILE A 192 -2.44 9.42 1.28
N GLN A 193 -3.26 8.42 1.66
CA GLN A 193 -4.54 8.68 2.32
C GLN A 193 -4.38 9.50 3.60
N ALA A 194 -3.37 9.20 4.41
CA ALA A 194 -3.10 9.98 5.61
C ALA A 194 -2.67 11.41 5.25
N LEU A 195 -1.78 11.60 4.28
CA LEU A 195 -1.39 12.92 3.79
C LEU A 195 -2.61 13.73 3.34
N ARG A 196 -3.46 13.17 2.45
CA ARG A 196 -4.65 13.86 1.95
C ARG A 196 -5.68 14.12 3.04
N HIS A 197 -5.84 13.20 3.98
CA HIS A 197 -6.72 13.37 5.14
C HIS A 197 -6.28 14.58 5.97
N ALA A 198 -4.98 14.75 6.19
CA ALA A 198 -4.45 15.93 6.88
C ALA A 198 -4.64 17.23 6.07
N GLN A 199 -4.35 17.22 4.76
CA GLN A 199 -4.56 18.37 3.87
C GLN A 199 -6.03 18.85 3.82
N ASN A 200 -6.98 17.94 4.01
CA ASN A 200 -8.41 18.25 3.91
C ASN A 200 -9.12 18.27 5.27
N HIS A 201 -8.37 18.32 6.38
CA HIS A 201 -8.98 18.28 7.69
C HIS A 201 -9.57 19.66 8.07
N PRO A 202 -10.91 19.83 8.12
CA PRO A 202 -11.57 21.15 8.05
C PRO A 202 -11.42 22.05 9.30
N ILE A 203 -10.83 21.54 10.37
CA ILE A 203 -10.68 22.25 11.66
C ILE A 203 -9.20 22.39 12.04
N LEU A 204 -8.32 21.67 11.36
CA LEU A 204 -6.89 21.69 11.63
C LEU A 204 -6.25 22.42 10.45
N ASP A 205 -6.24 23.75 10.56
CA ASP A 205 -5.63 24.66 9.59
C ASP A 205 -4.11 24.57 9.71
N PHE A 206 -3.55 23.49 9.15
CA PHE A 206 -2.11 23.30 9.04
C PHE A 206 -1.69 23.55 7.60
N GLU A 207 -1.23 24.78 7.34
CA GLU A 207 -0.49 25.13 6.11
C GLU A 207 0.64 24.12 5.82
N LEU A 208 1.15 23.44 6.86
CA LEU A 208 2.16 22.39 6.78
C LEU A 208 1.93 21.38 5.65
N HIS A 209 0.71 20.83 5.56
CA HIS A 209 0.43 19.79 4.58
C HIS A 209 0.08 20.40 3.21
N GLU A 210 -0.33 21.66 3.14
CA GLU A 210 -0.59 22.37 1.87
C GLU A 210 0.69 22.59 1.07
N LEU A 211 1.84 22.67 1.76
CA LEU A 211 3.17 22.73 1.16
C LEU A 211 3.62 21.41 0.51
N VAL A 212 2.81 20.34 0.59
CA VAL A 212 3.03 19.13 -0.21
C VAL A 212 2.41 19.31 -1.59
N ARG A 213 3.24 19.73 -2.54
CA ARG A 213 2.88 20.01 -3.93
C ARG A 213 2.70 18.74 -4.77
N LEU A 214 3.45 17.68 -4.48
CA LEU A 214 3.44 16.43 -5.24
C LEU A 214 3.35 15.20 -4.34
N ALA A 215 2.31 14.37 -4.52
CA ALA A 215 2.19 13.08 -3.88
C ALA A 215 2.42 11.93 -4.88
N ILE A 216 3.43 11.09 -4.65
CA ILE A 216 3.67 9.87 -5.42
C ILE A 216 3.20 8.64 -4.63
N GLY A 217 2.23 7.93 -5.18
CA GLY A 217 1.62 6.72 -4.61
C GLY A 217 2.24 5.44 -5.17
N CYS A 218 3.07 4.76 -4.40
CA CYS A 218 3.65 3.48 -4.79
C CYS A 218 2.60 2.35 -4.75
N PHE A 219 2.57 1.51 -5.79
CA PHE A 219 1.73 0.30 -5.77
C PHE A 219 2.12 -0.57 -4.58
N CYS A 220 1.13 -1.03 -3.83
CA CYS A 220 1.35 -1.73 -2.59
C CYS A 220 0.27 -2.78 -2.36
N PHE A 221 0.68 -4.04 -2.26
CA PHE A 221 -0.22 -5.15 -1.98
C PHE A 221 -0.11 -5.61 -0.53
N PHE A 222 1.11 -5.62 -0.01
CA PHE A 222 1.41 -5.91 1.39
C PHE A 222 2.65 -5.12 1.78
N LYS A 223 2.65 -4.58 3.00
CA LYS A 223 3.76 -3.80 3.53
C LYS A 223 4.18 -4.34 4.89
N PRO A 224 5.39 -4.87 5.03
CA PRO A 224 5.88 -5.37 6.31
C PRO A 224 6.00 -4.21 7.30
N ARG A 225 5.73 -4.47 8.58
CA ARG A 225 6.19 -3.54 9.62
C ARG A 225 7.69 -3.74 9.84
N PRO A 226 8.48 -2.68 10.03
CA PRO A 226 9.93 -2.83 10.21
C PRO A 226 10.32 -3.77 11.36
N ASP A 227 9.61 -3.68 12.49
CA ASP A 227 9.84 -4.55 13.64
C ASP A 227 9.56 -6.03 13.36
N ARG A 228 8.42 -6.33 12.72
CA ARG A 228 8.05 -7.70 12.33
C ARG A 228 8.95 -8.25 11.25
N LEU A 229 9.35 -7.42 10.29
CA LEU A 229 10.29 -7.79 9.26
C LEU A 229 11.63 -8.17 9.87
N ASN A 230 12.16 -7.33 10.75
CA ASN A 230 13.41 -7.60 11.44
C ASN A 230 13.33 -8.88 12.28
N GLN A 231 12.24 -9.09 13.02
CA GLN A 231 12.02 -10.31 13.79
C GLN A 231 11.99 -11.56 12.89
N LEU A 232 11.26 -11.49 11.78
CA LEU A 232 11.15 -12.58 10.81
C LEU A 232 12.52 -12.93 10.22
N LEU A 233 13.29 -11.91 9.91
CA LEU A 233 14.50 -12.02 9.13
C LEU A 233 15.73 -12.38 9.97
N ASN A 234 15.85 -11.81 11.16
CA ASN A 234 17.06 -11.84 11.97
C ASN A 234 16.84 -12.47 13.36
N GLY A 235 15.59 -12.83 13.71
CA GLY A 235 15.25 -13.36 15.02
C GLY A 235 15.63 -12.39 16.14
N ASN A 236 16.44 -12.88 17.09
CA ASN A 236 16.95 -12.10 18.22
C ASN A 236 18.46 -11.75 18.10
N GLN A 237 19.08 -11.89 16.92
CA GLN A 237 20.51 -11.65 16.73
C GLN A 237 20.85 -10.21 16.29
N ASP A 238 22.10 -9.81 16.51
CA ASP A 238 22.66 -8.53 16.05
C ASP A 238 22.66 -8.43 14.52
N LYS A 239 22.34 -7.22 14.06
CA LYS A 239 21.77 -6.92 12.75
C LYS A 239 22.82 -6.75 11.66
N GLN A 240 22.55 -7.24 10.46
CA GLN A 240 22.97 -6.53 9.25
C GLN A 240 21.81 -5.63 8.80
N GLU A 241 22.13 -4.49 8.19
CA GLU A 241 21.10 -3.60 7.68
C GLU A 241 20.57 -4.17 6.35
N ILE A 242 19.25 -4.40 6.28
CA ILE A 242 18.60 -4.73 5.02
C ILE A 242 18.76 -3.51 4.12
N THR A 243 19.27 -3.72 2.92
CA THR A 243 19.48 -2.63 1.96
C THR A 243 18.39 -2.62 0.89
N ARG A 244 17.87 -3.80 0.49
CA ARG A 244 16.85 -3.91 -0.57
C ARG A 244 15.87 -5.05 -0.37
N ILE A 245 14.64 -4.81 -0.83
CA ILE A 245 13.56 -5.82 -0.93
C ILE A 245 13.00 -5.78 -2.35
N ILE A 246 13.15 -6.88 -3.09
CA ILE A 246 12.80 -6.95 -4.52
C ILE A 246 11.75 -8.04 -4.70
N LYS A 247 10.57 -7.69 -5.23
CA LYS A 247 9.59 -8.69 -5.70
C LYS A 247 10.17 -9.34 -6.96
N GLU A 248 10.36 -10.65 -6.94
CA GLU A 248 10.76 -11.37 -8.15
C GLU A 248 9.56 -11.42 -9.11
N PRO A 249 9.67 -10.91 -10.36
CA PRO A 249 8.55 -10.92 -11.29
C PRO A 249 8.04 -12.33 -11.59
N GLY A 250 6.72 -12.50 -11.58
CA GLY A 250 6.06 -13.80 -11.84
C GLY A 250 6.37 -14.89 -10.80
N SER A 251 6.93 -14.51 -9.65
CA SER A 251 7.39 -15.41 -8.60
C SER A 251 6.67 -15.10 -7.28
N PHE A 252 6.42 -16.14 -6.48
CA PHE A 252 5.91 -16.00 -5.11
C PHE A 252 7.04 -15.79 -4.09
N HIS A 253 8.11 -15.10 -4.48
CA HIS A 253 9.25 -14.83 -3.62
C HIS A 253 9.69 -13.36 -3.68
N TYR A 254 10.28 -12.93 -2.58
CA TYR A 254 11.04 -11.69 -2.48
C TYR A 254 12.52 -12.03 -2.32
N GLN A 255 13.35 -11.26 -2.98
CA GLN A 255 14.78 -11.23 -2.76
C GLN A 255 15.09 -10.13 -1.74
N ILE A 256 15.76 -10.49 -0.65
CA ILE A 256 16.20 -9.57 0.40
C ILE A 256 17.71 -9.46 0.30
N GLU A 257 18.23 -8.25 0.27
CA GLU A 257 19.66 -7.99 0.29
C GLU A 257 20.08 -7.32 1.60
N GLU A 258 21.18 -7.79 2.16
CA GLU A 258 21.64 -7.43 3.51
C GLU A 258 23.15 -7.70 3.61
N GLY A 259 23.94 -6.71 4.05
CA GLY A 259 25.38 -6.84 4.24
C GLY A 259 26.18 -7.36 3.03
N GLY A 260 25.72 -7.08 1.80
CA GLY A 260 26.32 -7.58 0.56
C GLY A 260 25.94 -9.03 0.19
N THR A 261 25.08 -9.67 0.99
CA THR A 261 24.51 -10.99 0.68
C THR A 261 23.07 -10.86 0.21
N SER A 262 22.54 -11.93 -0.40
CA SER A 262 21.16 -11.98 -0.83
C SER A 262 20.50 -13.30 -0.42
N ARG A 263 19.25 -13.21 0.06
CA ARG A 263 18.41 -14.36 0.41
C ARG A 263 17.05 -14.27 -0.24
N ARG A 264 16.45 -15.43 -0.49
CA ARG A 264 15.13 -15.55 -1.07
C ARG A 264 14.12 -15.98 -0.01
N ILE A 265 13.04 -15.23 0.14
CA ILE A 265 11.95 -15.53 1.09
C ILE A 265 10.63 -15.72 0.34
N ARG A 266 9.75 -16.57 0.87
CA ARG A 266 8.41 -16.77 0.30
C ARG A 266 7.54 -15.54 0.56
N ALA A 267 6.73 -15.16 -0.43
CA ALA A 267 5.80 -14.04 -0.32
C ALA A 267 4.83 -14.19 0.86
N ARG A 268 4.38 -15.43 1.16
CA ARG A 268 3.56 -15.72 2.35
C ARG A 268 4.22 -15.22 3.63
N THR A 269 5.49 -15.58 3.82
CA THR A 269 6.27 -15.21 5.00
C THR A 269 6.41 -13.69 5.13
N PHE A 270 6.54 -12.99 4.01
CA PHE A 270 6.56 -11.54 3.97
C PHE A 270 5.20 -10.90 4.34
N ILE A 271 4.09 -11.53 3.92
CA ILE A 271 2.72 -11.11 4.27
C ILE A 271 2.46 -11.29 5.77
N ASP A 272 2.96 -12.35 6.39
CA ASP A 272 2.81 -12.59 7.82
C ASP A 272 3.49 -11.49 8.67
N ALA A 273 4.52 -10.83 8.12
CA ALA A 273 5.17 -9.66 8.73
C ALA A 273 4.47 -8.32 8.42
N SER A 274 3.37 -8.32 7.67
CA SER A 274 2.67 -7.09 7.24
C SER A 274 1.96 -6.34 8.36
N LYS A 275 1.63 -5.06 8.09
CA LYS A 275 0.77 -4.24 8.95
C LYS A 275 -0.61 -4.91 9.09
N GLY A 276 -1.23 -4.87 10.26
CA GLY A 276 -2.49 -5.57 10.54
C GLY A 276 -3.66 -5.20 9.62
N THR A 277 -3.63 -4.01 9.03
CA THR A 277 -4.65 -3.55 8.07
C THR A 277 -4.36 -3.86 6.61
N CYS A 278 -3.19 -4.40 6.27
CA CYS A 278 -2.88 -4.79 4.88
C CYS A 278 -3.91 -5.78 4.30
N PRO A 279 -4.35 -6.82 5.03
CA PRO A 279 -5.29 -7.78 4.46
C PRO A 279 -6.67 -7.23 4.11
N SER A 280 -7.10 -6.17 4.78
CA SER A 280 -8.35 -5.46 4.49
C SER A 280 -8.13 -4.17 3.66
N CYS A 281 -6.92 -3.93 3.18
CA CYS A 281 -6.59 -2.75 2.39
C CYS A 281 -7.27 -2.81 1.03
N MET A 282 -7.80 -1.66 0.60
CA MET A 282 -8.58 -1.50 -0.62
C MET A 282 -7.90 -0.58 -1.64
N ASP A 283 -6.73 -0.04 -1.29
CA ASP A 283 -5.99 0.92 -2.09
C ASP A 283 -4.60 0.38 -2.42
N HIS A 284 -4.54 -0.34 -3.54
CA HIS A 284 -3.32 -1.00 -4.01
C HIS A 284 -2.49 -0.16 -4.97
N VAL A 285 -3.09 0.89 -5.52
CA VAL A 285 -2.51 1.71 -6.59
C VAL A 285 -2.48 3.18 -6.23
N GLY A 286 -2.54 3.53 -4.94
CA GLY A 286 -2.44 4.90 -4.44
C GLY A 286 -3.45 5.85 -5.06
N ASN A 287 -4.75 5.58 -4.86
CA ASN A 287 -5.85 6.26 -5.55
C ASN A 287 -5.92 7.78 -5.33
N LEU A 288 -5.30 8.29 -4.25
CA LEU A 288 -5.31 9.71 -3.88
C LEU A 288 -3.98 10.43 -4.16
N ALA A 289 -3.06 9.77 -4.89
CA ALA A 289 -1.79 10.36 -5.31
C ALA A 289 -1.98 11.26 -6.55
N ASP A 290 -0.99 12.10 -6.83
CA ASP A 290 -0.90 12.84 -8.10
C ASP A 290 -0.36 11.95 -9.24
N ILE A 291 0.62 11.12 -8.87
CA ILE A 291 1.19 10.06 -9.71
C ILE A 291 1.14 8.77 -8.90
N SER A 292 0.52 7.72 -9.44
CA SER A 292 0.69 6.39 -8.90
C SER A 292 1.66 5.59 -9.73
N ILE A 293 2.54 4.82 -9.11
CA ILE A 293 3.61 4.13 -9.81
C ILE A 293 3.93 2.76 -9.21
N GLY A 294 4.15 1.76 -10.05
CA GLY A 294 4.63 0.47 -9.59
C GLY A 294 4.82 -0.54 -10.71
N GLN A 295 5.47 -1.65 -10.36
CA GLN A 295 5.78 -2.73 -11.30
C GLN A 295 4.64 -3.74 -11.36
N ILE A 296 4.43 -4.31 -12.54
CA ILE A 296 3.53 -5.43 -12.77
C ILE A 296 4.25 -6.58 -13.47
N ASP A 297 3.77 -7.79 -13.24
CA ASP A 297 4.40 -9.00 -13.78
C ASP A 297 4.26 -9.09 -15.31
N ALA A 298 3.21 -8.49 -15.89
CA ALA A 298 2.96 -8.50 -17.33
C ALA A 298 3.95 -7.63 -18.14
N MET A 299 4.72 -6.74 -17.49
CA MET A 299 5.59 -5.79 -18.18
C MET A 299 6.91 -5.56 -17.43
N VAL A 300 7.71 -6.62 -17.32
CA VAL A 300 9.01 -6.60 -16.64
C VAL A 300 9.94 -5.51 -17.19
N GLY A 301 10.57 -4.76 -16.28
CA GLY A 301 11.52 -3.70 -16.61
C GLY A 301 10.87 -2.36 -16.96
N TRP A 302 9.56 -2.25 -16.78
CA TRP A 302 8.80 -1.01 -16.87
C TRP A 302 7.99 -0.80 -15.60
N ASP A 303 7.74 0.48 -15.29
CA ASP A 303 6.81 0.87 -14.24
C ASP A 303 5.50 1.32 -14.88
N MET A 304 4.38 0.83 -14.36
CA MET A 304 3.07 1.40 -14.67
C MET A 304 2.95 2.73 -13.96
N VAL A 305 2.56 3.77 -14.68
CA VAL A 305 2.33 5.11 -14.15
C VAL A 305 0.89 5.52 -14.43
N ILE A 306 0.16 5.87 -13.38
CA ILE A 306 -1.20 6.40 -13.44
C ILE A 306 -1.13 7.88 -13.08
N ILE A 307 -1.48 8.75 -14.02
CA ILE A 307 -1.56 10.19 -13.80
C ILE A 307 -2.97 10.54 -13.33
N ARG A 308 -3.06 11.22 -12.19
CA ARG A 308 -4.33 11.52 -11.52
C ARG A 308 -4.61 13.00 -11.34
N SER A 309 -3.58 13.85 -11.43
CA SER A 309 -3.73 15.31 -11.30
C SER A 309 -2.89 16.07 -12.32
N GLN A 310 -3.10 17.39 -12.38
CA GLN A 310 -2.35 18.28 -13.27
C GLN A 310 -0.86 18.33 -12.89
N VAL A 311 -0.52 18.44 -11.60
CA VAL A 311 0.89 18.44 -11.16
C VAL A 311 1.58 17.13 -11.54
N GLY A 312 0.88 15.99 -11.44
CA GLY A 312 1.41 14.71 -11.88
C GLY A 312 1.69 14.66 -13.39
N ARG A 313 0.81 15.25 -14.19
CA ARG A 313 1.00 15.41 -15.64
C ARG A 313 2.20 16.29 -15.95
N ASP A 314 2.33 17.44 -15.27
CA ASP A 314 3.41 18.40 -15.49
C ASP A 314 4.78 17.77 -15.20
N VAL A 315 4.89 16.99 -14.13
CA VAL A 315 6.11 16.24 -13.78
C VAL A 315 6.46 15.18 -14.84
N LEU A 316 5.48 14.44 -15.37
CA LEU A 316 5.73 13.47 -16.43
C LEU A 316 6.20 14.15 -17.72
N GLU A 317 5.58 15.27 -18.11
CA GLU A 317 5.98 16.04 -19.29
C GLU A 317 7.37 16.67 -19.11
N ALA A 318 7.69 17.16 -17.92
CA ALA A 318 9.04 17.59 -17.56
C ALA A 318 10.06 16.45 -17.75
N ALA A 319 9.76 15.24 -17.27
CA ALA A 319 10.65 14.09 -17.40
C ALA A 319 10.86 13.70 -18.88
N LYS A 320 9.81 13.80 -19.72
CA LYS A 320 9.91 13.60 -21.18
C LYS A 320 10.76 14.68 -21.85
N LYS A 321 10.55 15.96 -21.51
CA LYS A 321 11.31 17.11 -22.02
C LYS A 321 12.81 16.94 -21.77
N HIS A 322 13.19 16.54 -20.56
CA HIS A 322 14.58 16.27 -20.18
C HIS A 322 15.13 14.93 -20.68
N ARG A 323 14.29 14.10 -21.32
CA ARG A 323 14.62 12.73 -21.76
C ARG A 323 15.13 11.86 -20.61
N PHE A 324 14.54 12.02 -19.42
CA PHE A 324 14.83 11.16 -18.26
C PHE A 324 14.02 9.87 -18.26
N VAL A 325 12.98 9.80 -19.10
CA VAL A 325 12.11 8.63 -19.22
C VAL A 325 11.76 8.31 -20.66
N GLU A 326 11.60 7.02 -20.95
CA GLU A 326 10.84 6.50 -22.09
C GLU A 326 9.40 6.26 -21.62
N VAL A 327 8.41 6.63 -22.45
CA VAL A 327 6.99 6.53 -22.14
C VAL A 327 6.27 5.79 -23.26
N ARG A 328 5.35 4.86 -22.93
CA ARG A 328 4.47 4.19 -23.89
C ARG A 328 3.03 4.24 -23.42
N GLU A 329 2.13 4.42 -24.38
CA GLU A 329 0.70 4.23 -24.16
C GLU A 329 0.40 2.74 -23.99
N VAL A 330 -0.53 2.43 -23.09
CA VAL A 330 -0.87 1.06 -22.72
C VAL A 330 -2.38 0.90 -22.77
N HIS A 331 -2.87 0.26 -23.84
CA HIS A 331 -4.29 -0.10 -23.94
C HIS A 331 -4.51 -1.57 -23.52
N GLY A 332 -3.74 -2.52 -24.07
CA GLY A 332 -3.90 -3.95 -23.75
C GLY A 332 -3.36 -4.37 -22.38
N VAL A 333 -2.44 -3.62 -21.78
CA VAL A 333 -1.82 -3.94 -20.48
C VAL A 333 -2.69 -3.51 -19.29
N ILE A 334 -3.71 -2.67 -19.54
CA ILE A 334 -4.64 -2.25 -18.48
C ILE A 334 -5.37 -3.46 -17.90
N GLU A 335 -5.80 -4.40 -18.75
CA GLU A 335 -6.46 -5.63 -18.30
C GLU A 335 -5.54 -6.50 -17.42
N ASP A 336 -4.26 -6.59 -17.76
CA ASP A 336 -3.26 -7.32 -16.97
C ASP A 336 -3.00 -6.65 -15.62
N LEU A 337 -2.81 -5.33 -15.60
CA LEU A 337 -2.71 -4.55 -14.36
C LEU A 337 -3.95 -4.77 -13.49
N MET A 338 -5.12 -4.77 -14.13
CA MET A 338 -6.37 -5.03 -13.46
C MET A 338 -6.48 -6.42 -12.87
N LEU A 339 -6.00 -7.41 -13.61
CA LEU A 339 -5.95 -8.78 -13.15
C LEU A 339 -4.96 -8.92 -11.98
N GLU A 340 -3.81 -8.25 -12.02
CA GLU A 340 -2.83 -8.25 -10.94
C GLU A 340 -3.37 -7.59 -9.66
N ILE A 341 -4.02 -6.43 -9.76
CA ILE A 341 -4.70 -5.78 -8.62
C ILE A 341 -5.75 -6.73 -8.03
N THR A 342 -6.54 -7.38 -8.89
CA THR A 342 -7.59 -8.30 -8.45
C THR A 342 -7.02 -9.53 -7.74
N ARG A 343 -5.94 -10.12 -8.28
CA ARG A 343 -5.25 -11.27 -7.70
C ARG A 343 -4.62 -10.94 -6.36
N ASN A 344 -4.16 -9.71 -6.18
CA ASN A 344 -3.52 -9.29 -4.93
C ASN A 344 -4.48 -8.74 -3.89
N ARG A 345 -5.71 -8.39 -4.27
CA ARG A 345 -6.76 -8.00 -3.33
C ARG A 345 -7.38 -9.22 -2.65
N ILE A 346 -7.43 -9.18 -1.32
CA ILE A 346 -8.15 -10.17 -0.51
C ILE A 346 -9.61 -9.75 -0.42
N LYS A 347 -10.52 -10.67 -0.74
CA LYS A 347 -11.96 -10.51 -0.53
C LYS A 347 -12.39 -11.44 0.60
N PHE A 348 -12.80 -10.89 1.73
CA PHE A 348 -13.42 -11.69 2.78
C PHE A 348 -14.82 -12.10 2.35
N LEU A 349 -15.11 -13.39 2.47
CA LEU A 349 -16.39 -13.99 2.11
C LEU A 349 -16.81 -14.95 3.23
N SER A 350 -18.05 -14.81 3.69
CA SER A 350 -18.65 -15.72 4.65
C SER A 350 -19.03 -17.03 3.98
N ILE A 351 -18.74 -18.15 4.64
CA ILE A 351 -19.18 -19.49 4.24
C ILE A 351 -20.70 -19.50 4.31
N GLN A 352 -21.36 -19.74 3.16
CA GLN A 352 -22.81 -19.74 3.07
C GLN A 352 -23.41 -21.09 3.45
N GLU A 353 -22.76 -22.17 3.03
CA GLU A 353 -23.28 -23.54 3.15
C GLU A 353 -22.12 -24.52 3.13
N ILE A 354 -22.20 -25.58 3.95
CA ILE A 354 -21.19 -26.66 4.01
C ILE A 354 -21.82 -28.03 3.74
N ASP A 355 -21.48 -28.66 2.60
CA ASP A 355 -21.91 -30.04 2.32
C ASP A 355 -20.88 -31.05 2.84
N ILE A 356 -21.32 -32.00 3.67
CA ILE A 356 -20.50 -33.13 4.09
C ILE A 356 -20.65 -34.28 3.07
N VAL A 357 -19.71 -34.36 2.14
CA VAL A 357 -19.72 -35.39 1.07
C VAL A 357 -19.18 -36.73 1.56
N GLY A 358 -18.26 -36.68 2.52
CA GLY A 358 -17.70 -37.89 3.13
C GLY A 358 -16.79 -37.57 4.30
N PRO A 359 -16.19 -38.59 4.94
CA PRO A 359 -15.44 -38.40 6.19
C PRO A 359 -14.18 -37.54 6.04
N LYS A 360 -13.70 -37.33 4.80
CA LYS A 360 -12.50 -36.52 4.51
C LYS A 360 -12.74 -35.49 3.40
N VAL A 361 -13.99 -35.24 3.00
CA VAL A 361 -14.32 -34.30 1.93
C VAL A 361 -15.53 -33.47 2.34
N LYS A 362 -15.35 -32.15 2.34
CA LYS A 362 -16.42 -31.16 2.51
C LYS A 362 -16.49 -30.26 1.28
N HIS A 363 -17.67 -29.75 1.00
CA HIS A 363 -17.85 -28.65 0.06
C HIS A 363 -18.18 -27.38 0.82
N PHE A 364 -17.66 -26.26 0.36
CA PHE A 364 -17.91 -24.95 0.95
C PHE A 364 -18.44 -24.03 -0.15
N TRP A 365 -19.59 -23.42 0.09
CA TRP A 365 -20.22 -22.49 -0.82
C TRP A 365 -20.01 -21.05 -0.38
N PHE A 366 -19.76 -20.19 -1.36
CA PHE A 366 -19.55 -18.76 -1.17
C PHE A 366 -20.36 -17.98 -2.19
N LYS A 367 -20.89 -16.83 -1.80
CA LYS A 367 -21.60 -15.91 -2.69
C LYS A 367 -20.69 -14.77 -3.11
N SER A 368 -20.41 -14.64 -4.40
CA SER A 368 -19.62 -13.51 -4.92
C SER A 368 -19.80 -13.32 -6.43
N PRO A 369 -20.78 -12.49 -6.86
CA PRO A 369 -20.95 -12.15 -8.27
C PRO A 369 -19.67 -11.62 -8.91
N ARG A 370 -18.88 -10.85 -8.14
CA ARG A 370 -17.65 -10.21 -8.61
C ARG A 370 -16.48 -11.18 -8.82
N ILE A 371 -16.42 -12.29 -8.08
CA ILE A 371 -15.40 -13.33 -8.36
C ILE A 371 -15.82 -14.11 -9.60
N LEU A 372 -17.09 -14.49 -9.66
CA LEU A 372 -17.66 -15.25 -10.77
C LEU A 372 -17.56 -14.50 -12.10
N SER A 373 -17.75 -13.19 -12.13
CA SER A 373 -17.65 -12.38 -13.35
C SER A 373 -16.23 -12.28 -13.92
N ARG A 374 -15.20 -12.71 -13.19
CA ARG A 374 -13.80 -12.63 -13.61
C ARG A 374 -13.15 -14.01 -13.78
N TYR A 375 -13.86 -15.10 -13.48
CA TYR A 375 -13.31 -16.45 -13.46
C TYR A 375 -13.75 -17.26 -14.68
N SER A 376 -12.81 -18.00 -15.29
CA SER A 376 -13.05 -18.97 -16.37
C SER A 376 -12.71 -20.39 -15.91
N PRO A 377 -13.40 -21.44 -16.41
CA PRO A 377 -13.06 -22.83 -16.11
C PRO A 377 -11.57 -23.12 -16.33
N GLY A 378 -10.95 -23.92 -15.47
CA GLY A 378 -9.50 -24.19 -15.49
C GLY A 378 -8.65 -23.27 -14.60
N GLN A 379 -9.21 -22.14 -14.14
CA GLN A 379 -8.55 -21.26 -13.18
C GLN A 379 -8.67 -21.79 -11.74
N PHE A 380 -8.02 -21.14 -10.78
CA PHE A 380 -8.19 -21.45 -9.36
C PHE A 380 -8.19 -20.17 -8.51
N ILE A 381 -8.62 -20.29 -7.27
CA ILE A 381 -8.55 -19.23 -6.26
C ILE A 381 -7.58 -19.63 -5.16
N VAL A 382 -7.13 -18.69 -4.36
CA VAL A 382 -6.40 -18.96 -3.14
C VAL A 382 -7.28 -18.58 -1.97
N VAL A 383 -7.61 -19.56 -1.14
CA VAL A 383 -8.34 -19.40 0.12
C VAL A 383 -7.32 -19.12 1.22
N TRP A 384 -7.37 -17.93 1.78
CA TRP A 384 -6.57 -17.52 2.90
C TRP A 384 -7.33 -17.71 4.20
N LEU A 385 -6.74 -18.51 5.09
CA LEU A 385 -7.14 -18.63 6.47
C LEU A 385 -6.18 -17.75 7.29
N PRO A 386 -6.66 -16.64 7.88
CA PRO A 386 -5.81 -15.70 8.60
C PRO A 386 -4.91 -16.40 9.64
N GLY A 387 -3.60 -16.18 9.55
CA GLY A 387 -2.61 -16.79 10.45
C GLY A 387 -2.35 -18.28 10.22
N VAL A 388 -3.04 -18.95 9.29
CA VAL A 388 -2.98 -20.40 9.13
C VAL A 388 -2.39 -20.82 7.78
N ASP A 389 -3.00 -20.47 6.64
CA ASP A 389 -2.48 -20.87 5.33
C ASP A 389 -3.08 -20.10 4.14
N PHE A 390 -2.39 -20.16 2.99
CA PHE A 390 -2.90 -19.82 1.67
C PHE A 390 -3.11 -21.12 0.87
N LEU A 391 -4.36 -21.56 0.79
CA LEU A 391 -4.77 -22.82 0.18
C LEU A 391 -5.22 -22.58 -1.27
N PRO A 392 -4.44 -23.01 -2.29
CA PRO A 392 -4.93 -22.99 -3.67
C PRO A 392 -6.09 -23.98 -3.81
N MET A 393 -7.24 -23.49 -4.29
CA MET A 393 -8.48 -24.24 -4.41
C MET A 393 -9.12 -23.99 -5.77
N THR A 394 -9.57 -25.05 -6.41
CA THR A 394 -10.33 -24.97 -7.66
C THR A 394 -11.80 -24.67 -7.36
N ILE A 395 -12.42 -23.82 -8.17
CA ILE A 395 -13.88 -23.67 -8.13
C ILE A 395 -14.48 -24.95 -8.73
N SER A 396 -15.14 -25.74 -7.88
CA SER A 396 -15.65 -27.06 -8.22
C SER A 396 -17.12 -27.07 -8.67
N ALA A 397 -17.82 -25.94 -8.53
CA ALA A 397 -19.13 -25.68 -9.12
C ALA A 397 -19.44 -24.17 -9.11
N ILE A 398 -20.29 -23.72 -10.03
CA ILE A 398 -20.88 -22.39 -10.06
C ILE A 398 -22.40 -22.58 -10.13
N ASP A 399 -23.13 -21.89 -9.26
CA ASP A 399 -24.59 -21.87 -9.21
C ASP A 399 -25.06 -20.41 -9.06
N GLN A 400 -25.54 -19.83 -10.15
CA GLN A 400 -25.94 -18.42 -10.24
C GLN A 400 -24.86 -17.45 -9.73
N ASP A 401 -25.03 -16.89 -8.54
CA ASP A 401 -24.12 -15.94 -7.88
C ASP A 401 -23.24 -16.58 -6.80
N ARG A 402 -23.30 -17.90 -6.66
CA ARG A 402 -22.50 -18.69 -5.74
C ARG A 402 -21.48 -19.57 -6.46
N PHE A 403 -20.37 -19.83 -5.79
CA PHE A 403 -19.38 -20.82 -6.22
C PHE A 403 -19.06 -21.75 -5.07
N ARG A 404 -18.63 -22.96 -5.42
CA ARG A 404 -18.24 -24.01 -4.49
C ARG A 404 -16.76 -24.31 -4.62
N ILE A 405 -16.11 -24.63 -3.50
CA ILE A 405 -14.83 -25.34 -3.51
C ILE A 405 -14.99 -26.71 -2.86
N SER A 406 -14.22 -27.68 -3.36
CA SER A 406 -14.15 -29.02 -2.79
C SER A 406 -12.85 -29.18 -2.02
N VAL A 407 -12.95 -29.41 -0.71
CA VAL A 407 -11.77 -29.50 0.16
C VAL A 407 -11.64 -30.92 0.66
N LYS A 408 -10.45 -31.50 0.47
CA LYS A 408 -10.07 -32.79 1.05
C LYS A 408 -9.19 -32.54 2.29
N LEU A 409 -9.45 -33.27 3.37
CA LEU A 409 -8.63 -33.23 4.58
C LEU A 409 -7.26 -33.87 4.32
N VAL A 410 -6.22 -33.05 4.21
CA VAL A 410 -4.84 -33.48 3.88
C VAL A 410 -3.82 -32.97 4.89
N GLY A 411 -3.80 -31.67 5.16
CA GLY A 411 -2.83 -31.01 6.05
C GLY A 411 -3.48 -30.03 7.01
N GLU A 412 -2.65 -29.34 7.80
CA GLU A 412 -3.07 -28.43 8.86
C GLU A 412 -4.04 -27.34 8.36
N GLY A 413 -3.73 -26.66 7.25
CA GLY A 413 -4.63 -25.64 6.70
C GLY A 413 -6.00 -26.20 6.29
N THR A 414 -6.05 -27.37 5.65
CA THR A 414 -7.32 -28.02 5.32
C THR A 414 -8.06 -28.54 6.55
N LYS A 415 -7.34 -28.89 7.63
CA LYS A 415 -7.94 -29.30 8.91
C LYS A 415 -8.66 -28.13 9.56
N MET A 416 -8.03 -26.95 9.59
CA MET A 416 -8.65 -25.75 10.11
C MET A 416 -9.91 -25.38 9.31
N LEU A 417 -9.83 -25.40 7.97
CA LEU A 417 -11.01 -25.15 7.13
C LEU A 417 -12.13 -26.16 7.38
N PHE A 418 -11.80 -27.42 7.71
CA PHE A 418 -12.78 -28.45 8.07
C PHE A 418 -13.49 -28.19 9.41
N GLU A 419 -12.86 -27.46 10.32
CA GLU A 419 -13.39 -27.10 11.63
C GLU A 419 -14.25 -25.82 11.57
N MET A 420 -14.27 -25.11 10.43
CA MET A 420 -15.10 -23.93 10.24
C MET A 420 -16.58 -24.26 10.00
N HIS A 421 -17.43 -23.29 10.28
CA HIS A 421 -18.89 -23.33 10.27
C HIS A 421 -19.46 -22.28 9.32
N GLU A 422 -20.73 -22.45 8.96
CA GLU A 422 -21.47 -21.44 8.19
C GLU A 422 -21.49 -20.10 8.92
N GLY A 423 -21.36 -19.00 8.17
CA GLY A 423 -21.22 -17.64 8.68
C GLY A 423 -19.78 -17.20 8.97
N GLU A 424 -18.84 -18.13 9.17
CA GLU A 424 -17.42 -17.77 9.35
C GLU A 424 -16.78 -17.28 8.03
N GLU A 425 -15.80 -16.38 8.13
CA GLU A 425 -15.20 -15.74 6.96
C GLU A 425 -13.84 -16.32 6.59
N VAL A 426 -13.59 -16.43 5.28
CA VAL A 426 -12.28 -16.72 4.71
C VAL A 426 -11.87 -15.60 3.74
N GLY A 427 -10.56 -15.36 3.63
CA GLY A 427 -10.04 -14.48 2.60
C GLY A 427 -9.96 -15.21 1.26
N ILE A 428 -10.37 -14.58 0.16
CA ILE A 428 -10.29 -15.17 -1.18
C ILE A 428 -9.53 -14.24 -2.11
N ARG A 429 -8.55 -14.82 -2.81
CA ARG A 429 -7.74 -14.17 -3.85
C ARG A 429 -7.88 -14.90 -5.18
N GLY A 430 -7.77 -14.18 -6.29
CA GLY A 430 -7.80 -14.75 -7.63
C GLY A 430 -8.67 -13.95 -8.60
N PRO A 431 -8.86 -14.46 -9.82
CA PRO A 431 -8.48 -15.80 -10.30
C PRO A 431 -6.99 -15.95 -10.62
N TYR A 432 -6.46 -17.16 -10.47
CA TYR A 432 -5.11 -17.57 -10.86
C TYR A 432 -5.14 -18.68 -11.91
N GLY A 433 -4.05 -18.83 -12.66
CA GLY A 433 -3.97 -19.78 -13.77
C GLY A 433 -4.64 -19.27 -15.05
N THR A 434 -4.52 -20.08 -16.09
CA THR A 434 -5.10 -19.82 -17.41
C THR A 434 -6.44 -20.54 -17.52
N GLY A 435 -7.48 -19.85 -17.96
CA GLY A 435 -8.75 -20.49 -18.27
C GLY A 435 -8.61 -21.42 -19.48
N TRP A 436 -9.47 -22.44 -19.54
CA TRP A 436 -9.62 -23.25 -20.74
C TRP A 436 -10.37 -22.46 -21.79
N ASP A 437 -9.87 -22.53 -23.02
CA ASP A 437 -10.65 -22.11 -24.17
C ASP A 437 -11.74 -23.17 -24.41
N LEU A 438 -12.98 -22.78 -24.16
CA LEU A 438 -14.15 -23.64 -24.36
C LEU A 438 -14.75 -23.48 -25.76
N THR A 439 -14.17 -22.61 -26.60
CA THR A 439 -14.65 -22.35 -27.96
C THR A 439 -14.12 -23.34 -28.99
N GLY A 440 -13.10 -24.12 -28.66
CA GLY A 440 -12.65 -25.34 -29.34
C GLY A 440 -12.62 -25.24 -30.88
N ASP A 441 -11.45 -24.90 -31.43
CA ASP A 441 -11.07 -25.31 -32.79
C ASP A 441 -10.51 -26.75 -32.79
#